data_AF-A0A0R3LHF2-F1
#
_entry.id   AF-A0A0R3LHF2-F1
#
_cell.length_a   1.000
_cell.length_b   1.000
_cell.length_c   1.000
_cell.angle_alpha   90.00
_cell.angle_beta   90.00
_cell.angle_gamma   90.00
#
_symmetry.space_group_name_H-M   'P 1'
#
loop_
_entity.id
_entity.type
_entity.pdbx_description
1 polymer ?
#
loop_
_entity_poly.entity_id
_entity_poly.type
_entity_poly.pdbx_seq_one_letter_code
_entity_poly.pdbx_strand_id
1 'polypeptide(L)'
;MSDNPIGTAPPTTPTGQIPVSPNNPCPFLRALVANGYVSGHDVPLEKLTEMIGLASGETGSAQKSVRMKTWMVAVIANGLGPLRVLKSATSGAVLDELRNGPLDKHGGGSRILDAGAKVHEEQIDRLATFGKDCKDPSGGIELGLTAKEIDAFMKANIKRDGDATRWYYPILMKGEWPVLLKILGKGDGEARYLSVAEVRTLFVERRLPERITARLPKPAAGR
;
A
#
# COMPACT_ATOMS: atom_id res chain seq x y z
N MET A 1 -8.43 -46.22 1.39
CA MET A 1 -8.29 -44.98 2.18
C MET A 1 -7.74 -43.95 1.22
N SER A 2 -8.62 -43.06 0.76
CA SER A 2 -8.29 -42.02 -0.22
C SER A 2 -8.27 -40.70 0.53
N ASP A 3 -7.08 -40.23 0.88
CA ASP A 3 -6.90 -38.92 1.51
C ASP A 3 -6.74 -37.87 0.41
N ASN A 4 -7.82 -37.13 0.17
CA ASN A 4 -7.79 -35.90 -0.62
C ASN A 4 -7.00 -34.82 0.14
N PRO A 5 -6.12 -34.05 -0.53
CA PRO A 5 -5.51 -32.89 0.08
C PRO A 5 -6.60 -31.81 0.29
N ILE A 6 -6.75 -31.38 1.55
CA ILE A 6 -7.64 -30.30 1.96
C ILE A 6 -7.21 -29.03 1.21
N GLY A 7 -8.06 -28.57 0.31
CA GLY A 7 -7.91 -27.29 -0.37
C GLY A 7 -7.92 -26.16 0.65
N THR A 8 -6.83 -25.40 0.70
CA THR A 8 -6.69 -24.19 1.50
C THR A 8 -7.82 -23.23 1.11
N ALA A 9 -8.67 -22.87 2.07
CA ALA A 9 -9.74 -21.90 1.87
C ALA A 9 -9.16 -20.55 1.36
N PRO A 10 -9.84 -19.88 0.42
CA PRO A 10 -9.43 -18.55 -0.03
C PRO A 10 -9.45 -17.57 1.16
N PRO A 11 -8.55 -16.57 1.18
CA PRO A 11 -8.51 -15.58 2.26
C PRO A 11 -9.89 -14.92 2.39
N THR A 12 -10.49 -15.05 3.57
CA THR A 12 -11.81 -14.53 3.88
C THR A 12 -11.82 -13.02 3.67
N THR A 13 -12.58 -12.57 2.67
CA THR A 13 -12.85 -11.15 2.51
C THR A 13 -13.74 -10.70 3.65
N PRO A 14 -13.36 -9.66 4.42
CA PRO A 14 -14.25 -9.07 5.41
C PRO A 14 -15.60 -8.76 4.76
N THR A 15 -16.69 -9.22 5.38
CA THR A 15 -18.04 -9.18 4.81
C THR A 15 -18.40 -7.79 4.29
N GLY A 16 -18.81 -7.72 3.02
CA GLY A 16 -19.23 -6.46 2.37
C GLY A 16 -18.17 -5.71 1.57
N GLN A 17 -16.92 -6.20 1.51
CA GLN A 17 -15.88 -5.61 0.66
C GLN A 17 -15.83 -6.19 -0.75
N ILE A 18 -15.43 -5.36 -1.72
CA ILE A 18 -15.21 -5.78 -3.11
C ILE A 18 -13.98 -6.72 -3.16
N PRO A 19 -14.03 -7.84 -3.90
CA PRO A 19 -12.87 -8.71 -4.10
C PRO A 19 -11.68 -7.93 -4.66
N VAL A 20 -10.50 -8.21 -4.11
CA VAL A 20 -9.25 -7.56 -4.53
C VAL A 20 -8.33 -8.61 -5.12
N SER A 21 -7.79 -8.34 -6.31
CA SER A 21 -6.90 -9.27 -6.98
C SER A 21 -5.67 -9.61 -6.13
N PRO A 22 -5.28 -10.90 -6.07
CA PRO A 22 -4.02 -11.31 -5.46
C PRO A 22 -2.78 -10.67 -6.11
N ASN A 23 -2.90 -10.18 -7.35
CA ASN A 23 -1.79 -9.59 -8.09
C ASN A 23 -1.62 -8.09 -7.83
N ASN A 24 -2.43 -7.47 -6.97
CA ASN A 24 -2.21 -6.10 -6.52
C ASN A 24 -1.35 -6.12 -5.22
N PRO A 25 -0.05 -5.78 -5.28
CA PRO A 25 0.83 -5.82 -4.10
C PRO A 25 0.72 -4.57 -3.21
N CYS A 26 -0.02 -3.54 -3.62
CA CYS A 26 -0.05 -2.26 -2.92
C CYS A 26 -1.17 -2.20 -1.87
N PRO A 27 -0.89 -2.21 -0.56
CA PRO A 27 -1.92 -2.26 0.49
C PRO A 27 -2.89 -1.07 0.43
N PHE A 28 -2.40 0.12 0.06
CA PHE A 28 -3.24 1.31 -0.11
C PHE A 28 -4.25 1.15 -1.26
N LEU A 29 -3.81 0.63 -2.42
CA LEU A 29 -4.72 0.39 -3.55
C LEU A 29 -5.70 -0.75 -3.26
N ARG A 30 -5.24 -1.80 -2.58
CA ARG A 30 -6.10 -2.89 -2.11
C ARG A 30 -7.23 -2.35 -1.23
N ALA A 31 -6.95 -1.38 -0.35
CA ALA A 31 -7.95 -0.74 0.48
C ALA A 31 -8.91 0.17 -0.34
N LEU A 32 -8.41 0.92 -1.33
CA LEU A 32 -9.29 1.69 -2.22
C LEU A 32 -10.26 0.80 -3.00
N VAL A 33 -9.78 -0.33 -3.55
CA VAL A 33 -10.61 -1.31 -4.26
C VAL A 33 -11.62 -1.96 -3.31
N ALA A 34 -11.15 -2.50 -2.19
CA ALA A 34 -11.99 -3.24 -1.24
C ALA A 34 -13.19 -2.42 -0.74
N ASN A 35 -13.05 -1.09 -0.66
CA ASN A 35 -14.09 -0.18 -0.18
C ASN A 35 -14.77 0.62 -1.31
N GLY A 36 -14.61 0.24 -2.58
CA GLY A 36 -15.39 0.80 -3.70
C GLY A 36 -15.01 2.21 -4.14
N TYR A 37 -13.81 2.68 -3.81
CA TYR A 37 -13.32 3.98 -4.27
C TYR A 37 -12.77 3.95 -5.69
N VAL A 38 -12.26 2.78 -6.12
CA VAL A 38 -11.78 2.51 -7.49
C VAL A 38 -12.17 1.08 -7.89
N SER A 39 -12.25 0.83 -9.20
CA SER A 39 -12.46 -0.51 -9.76
C SER A 39 -11.28 -1.45 -9.47
N GLY A 40 -11.55 -2.76 -9.41
CA GLY A 40 -10.53 -3.77 -9.17
C GLY A 40 -9.60 -4.05 -10.36
N HIS A 41 -10.05 -3.75 -11.59
CA HIS A 41 -9.32 -4.07 -12.83
C HIS A 41 -8.61 -2.84 -13.40
N ASP A 42 -9.22 -2.18 -14.39
CA ASP A 42 -8.70 -0.96 -14.99
C ASP A 42 -9.14 0.27 -14.19
N VAL A 43 -8.19 1.09 -13.76
CA VAL A 43 -8.46 2.37 -13.10
C VAL A 43 -7.88 3.49 -13.96
N PRO A 44 -8.71 4.45 -14.44
CA PRO A 44 -8.21 5.62 -15.15
C PRO A 44 -7.12 6.34 -14.33
N LEU A 45 -6.00 6.70 -14.97
CA LEU A 45 -4.88 7.35 -14.28
C LEU A 45 -5.29 8.65 -13.59
N GLU A 46 -6.20 9.40 -14.21
CA GLU A 46 -6.75 10.62 -13.60
C GLU A 46 -7.47 10.31 -12.29
N LYS A 47 -8.31 9.26 -12.27
CA LYS A 47 -9.01 8.84 -11.06
C LYS A 47 -8.02 8.37 -9.99
N LEU A 48 -7.06 7.53 -10.35
CA LEU A 48 -6.06 7.01 -9.42
C LEU A 48 -5.22 8.15 -8.79
N THR A 49 -4.78 9.10 -9.62
CA THR A 49 -3.96 10.23 -9.16
C THR A 49 -4.78 11.21 -8.33
N GLU A 50 -6.04 11.47 -8.69
CA GLU A 50 -6.98 12.27 -7.91
C GLU A 50 -7.15 11.67 -6.50
N MET A 51 -7.47 10.37 -6.42
CA MET A 51 -7.69 9.69 -5.15
C MET A 51 -6.46 9.73 -4.23
N ILE A 52 -5.27 9.51 -4.77
CA ILE A 52 -4.01 9.61 -4.00
C ILE A 52 -3.72 11.07 -3.61
N GLY A 53 -3.98 12.02 -4.51
CA GLY A 53 -3.86 13.45 -4.23
C GLY A 53 -4.75 13.89 -3.08
N LEU A 54 -6.01 13.47 -3.06
CA LEU A 54 -6.97 13.75 -1.98
C LEU A 54 -6.57 13.07 -0.67
N ALA A 55 -6.23 11.77 -0.72
CA ALA A 55 -5.81 11.01 0.45
C ALA A 55 -4.61 11.66 1.16
N SER A 56 -3.67 12.22 0.40
CA SER A 56 -2.48 12.89 0.94
C SER A 56 -2.78 14.09 1.84
N GLY A 57 -3.96 14.72 1.70
CA GLY A 57 -4.31 15.94 2.42
C GLY A 57 -3.60 17.20 1.93
N GLU A 58 -2.73 17.09 0.92
CA GLU A 58 -2.05 18.22 0.29
C GLU A 58 -3.04 19.04 -0.54
N THR A 59 -2.81 20.36 -0.62
CA THR A 59 -3.61 21.28 -1.46
C THR A 59 -2.72 22.07 -2.42
N GLY A 60 -3.32 22.72 -3.42
CA GLY A 60 -2.60 23.61 -4.33
C GLY A 60 -1.47 22.94 -5.13
N SER A 61 -0.30 23.59 -5.18
CA SER A 61 0.87 23.10 -5.94
C SER A 61 1.45 21.80 -5.40
N ALA A 62 1.39 21.58 -4.08
CA ALA A 62 1.83 20.34 -3.44
C ALA A 62 0.96 19.16 -3.88
N GLN A 63 -0.36 19.34 -3.93
CA GLN A 63 -1.28 18.32 -4.44
C GLN A 63 -1.01 18.00 -5.92
N LYS A 64 -0.79 19.02 -6.76
CA LYS A 64 -0.42 18.82 -8.17
C LYS A 64 0.87 18.00 -8.31
N SER A 65 1.86 18.26 -7.46
CA SER A 65 3.11 17.50 -7.43
C SER A 65 2.88 16.02 -7.06
N VAL A 66 2.06 15.75 -6.04
CA VAL A 66 1.69 14.37 -5.65
C VAL A 66 1.01 13.65 -6.82
N ARG A 67 0.00 14.28 -7.43
CA ARG A 67 -0.72 13.72 -8.58
C ARG A 67 0.22 13.37 -9.73
N MET A 68 1.14 14.28 -10.08
CA MET A 68 2.09 14.07 -11.17
C MET A 68 3.08 12.93 -10.88
N LYS A 69 3.60 12.83 -9.66
CA LYS A 69 4.48 11.72 -9.25
C LYS A 69 3.75 10.39 -9.28
N THR A 70 2.52 10.35 -8.76
CA THR A 70 1.66 9.17 -8.82
C THR A 70 1.38 8.76 -10.27
N TRP A 71 1.11 9.71 -11.15
CA TRP A 71 0.84 9.45 -12.56
C TRP A 71 2.03 8.75 -13.22
N MET A 72 3.24 9.29 -13.02
CA MET A 72 4.47 8.72 -13.59
C MET A 72 4.70 7.28 -13.13
N VAL A 73 4.49 7.00 -11.84
CA VAL A 73 4.61 5.63 -11.29
C VAL A 73 3.54 4.71 -11.88
N ALA A 74 2.30 5.18 -11.96
CA ALA A 74 1.18 4.40 -12.46
C ALA A 74 1.31 4.04 -13.96
N VAL A 75 1.86 4.95 -14.78
CA VAL A 75 2.11 4.71 -16.21
C VAL A 75 3.06 3.53 -16.42
N ILE A 76 4.10 3.39 -15.59
CA ILE A 76 5.10 2.34 -15.72
C ILE A 76 4.77 1.07 -14.90
N ALA A 77 3.70 1.11 -14.09
CA ALA A 77 3.41 0.07 -13.12
C ALA A 77 3.10 -1.30 -13.77
N ASN A 78 2.50 -1.30 -14.96
CA ASN A 78 2.20 -2.51 -15.74
C ASN A 78 3.31 -2.91 -16.74
N GLY A 79 4.46 -2.22 -16.75
CA GLY A 79 5.62 -2.53 -17.58
C GLY A 79 6.24 -1.32 -18.29
N LEU A 80 7.48 -1.49 -18.75
CA LEU A 80 8.27 -0.44 -19.44
C LEU A 80 8.24 -0.54 -20.97
N GLY A 81 7.59 -1.57 -21.54
CA GLY A 81 7.49 -1.72 -23.00
C GLY A 81 6.64 -0.61 -23.63
N PRO A 82 7.00 -0.05 -24.80
CA PRO A 82 6.31 1.12 -25.38
C PRO A 82 4.80 0.95 -25.52
N LEU A 83 4.33 -0.24 -25.95
CA LEU A 83 2.91 -0.56 -26.08
C LEU A 83 2.19 -0.60 -24.73
N ARG A 84 2.86 -1.08 -23.67
CA ARG A 84 2.28 -1.15 -22.32
C ARG A 84 2.23 0.23 -21.67
N VAL A 85 3.27 1.03 -21.82
CA VAL A 85 3.31 2.43 -21.37
C VAL A 85 2.22 3.24 -22.06
N LEU A 86 2.07 3.10 -23.39
CA LEU A 86 1.00 3.76 -24.14
C LEU A 86 -0.38 3.31 -23.70
N LYS A 87 -0.59 1.99 -23.53
CA LYS A 87 -1.85 1.43 -23.01
C LYS A 87 -2.17 1.98 -21.62
N SER A 88 -1.22 1.99 -20.69
CA SER A 88 -1.44 2.53 -19.35
C SER A 88 -1.78 4.03 -19.37
N ALA A 89 -1.10 4.78 -20.23
CA ALA A 89 -1.34 6.21 -20.40
C ALA A 89 -2.72 6.53 -20.98
N THR A 90 -3.24 5.71 -21.89
CA THR A 90 -4.54 5.93 -22.56
C THR A 90 -5.71 5.27 -21.85
N SER A 91 -5.51 4.09 -21.28
CA SER A 91 -6.57 3.19 -20.79
C SER A 91 -6.61 3.05 -19.27
N GLY A 92 -5.58 3.53 -18.56
CA GLY A 92 -5.50 3.42 -17.10
C GLY A 92 -4.52 2.35 -16.61
N ALA A 93 -4.29 2.31 -15.30
CA ALA A 93 -3.48 1.28 -14.66
C ALA A 93 -4.32 0.00 -14.46
N VAL A 94 -3.77 -1.15 -14.82
CA VAL A 94 -4.40 -2.47 -14.63
C VAL A 94 -3.95 -3.03 -13.28
N LEU A 95 -4.77 -2.89 -12.25
CA LEU A 95 -4.36 -3.22 -10.88
C LEU A 95 -4.08 -4.73 -10.69
N ASP A 96 -4.65 -5.57 -11.54
CA ASP A 96 -4.49 -7.03 -11.54
C ASP A 96 -3.21 -7.52 -12.20
N GLU A 97 -2.46 -6.63 -12.85
CA GLU A 97 -1.21 -6.92 -13.55
C GLU A 97 0.00 -6.24 -12.87
N LEU A 98 -0.15 -5.79 -11.62
CA LEU A 98 0.94 -5.12 -10.90
C LEU A 98 2.01 -6.10 -10.42
N ARG A 99 1.64 -7.35 -10.10
CA ARG A 99 2.56 -8.42 -9.72
C ARG A 99 3.42 -8.84 -10.91
N ASN A 100 4.71 -9.07 -10.65
CA ASN A 100 5.78 -9.20 -11.65
C ASN A 100 5.99 -7.96 -12.53
N GLY A 101 5.33 -6.83 -12.22
CA GLY A 101 5.61 -5.54 -12.82
C GLY A 101 6.92 -4.95 -12.29
N PRO A 102 7.41 -3.83 -12.88
CA PRO A 102 8.67 -3.20 -12.49
C PRO A 102 8.76 -2.76 -11.02
N LEU A 103 7.61 -2.70 -10.34
CA LEU A 103 7.46 -2.26 -8.95
C LEU A 103 7.20 -3.42 -7.98
N ASP A 104 7.01 -4.66 -8.47
CA ASP A 104 6.76 -5.80 -7.60
C ASP A 104 8.05 -6.27 -6.90
N LYS A 105 7.92 -6.53 -5.61
CA LYS A 105 9.04 -6.97 -4.77
C LYS A 105 8.90 -8.46 -4.50
N HIS A 106 9.75 -9.25 -5.14
CA HIS A 106 9.84 -10.70 -4.91
C HIS A 106 10.59 -11.03 -3.60
N GLY A 107 9.98 -10.70 -2.46
CA GLY A 107 10.44 -11.09 -1.13
C GLY A 107 11.23 -10.03 -0.35
N GLY A 108 11.73 -8.98 -1.02
CA GLY A 108 12.54 -7.89 -0.45
C GLY A 108 11.82 -6.86 0.44
N GLY A 109 10.53 -7.07 0.66
CA GLY A 109 9.63 -6.09 1.22
C GLY A 109 9.50 -6.17 2.74
N SER A 110 8.40 -5.65 3.25
CA SER A 110 8.02 -5.85 4.66
C SER A 110 7.70 -7.31 5.00
N ARG A 111 7.43 -8.14 3.97
CA ARG A 111 6.86 -9.49 4.05
C ARG A 111 5.47 -9.57 4.70
N ILE A 112 4.85 -8.42 5.01
CA ILE A 112 3.50 -8.37 5.58
C ILE A 112 2.48 -8.89 4.58
N LEU A 113 2.64 -8.60 3.29
CA LEU A 113 1.83 -9.16 2.20
C LEU A 113 2.76 -9.96 1.27
N ASP A 114 2.45 -11.23 1.03
CA ASP A 114 3.30 -12.11 0.21
C ASP A 114 2.86 -12.20 -1.26
N ALA A 115 3.59 -13.04 -2.02
CA ALA A 115 3.35 -13.33 -3.43
C ALA A 115 2.01 -14.05 -3.71
N GLY A 116 1.39 -14.66 -2.69
CA GLY A 116 0.05 -15.24 -2.75
C GLY A 116 -1.05 -14.30 -2.25
N ALA A 117 -0.71 -13.04 -1.95
CA ALA A 117 -1.59 -12.06 -1.30
C ALA A 117 -2.10 -12.49 0.09
N LYS A 118 -1.36 -13.37 0.76
CA LYS A 118 -1.59 -13.70 2.17
C LYS A 118 -0.93 -12.63 3.03
N VAL A 119 -1.68 -12.19 4.05
CA VAL A 119 -1.17 -11.30 5.09
C VAL A 119 -0.52 -12.14 6.18
N HIS A 120 0.70 -11.79 6.55
CA HIS A 120 1.47 -12.39 7.62
C HIS A 120 1.48 -11.44 8.81
N GLU A 121 0.50 -11.60 9.69
CA GLU A 121 0.28 -10.71 10.84
C GLU A 121 1.47 -10.68 11.81
N GLU A 122 2.26 -11.75 11.89
CA GLU A 122 3.46 -11.78 12.71
C GLU A 122 4.56 -10.84 12.17
N GLN A 123 4.52 -10.48 10.88
CA GLN A 123 5.39 -9.43 10.34
C GLN A 123 4.93 -8.03 10.76
N ILE A 124 3.65 -7.85 11.12
CA ILE A 124 3.12 -6.62 11.72
C ILE A 124 3.54 -6.54 13.19
N ASP A 125 3.50 -7.66 13.92
CA ASP A 125 4.04 -7.73 15.28
C ASP A 125 5.53 -7.41 15.29
N ARG A 126 6.29 -7.93 14.32
CA ARG A 126 7.70 -7.57 14.14
C ARG A 126 7.89 -6.10 13.77
N LEU A 127 7.05 -5.51 12.92
CA LEU A 127 7.09 -4.07 12.65
C LEU A 127 6.92 -3.27 13.95
N ALA A 128 5.99 -3.70 14.81
CA ALA A 128 5.70 -3.06 16.09
C ALA A 128 6.92 -3.02 17.02
N THR A 129 7.83 -4.02 16.98
CA THR A 129 9.05 -4.01 17.80
C THR A 129 10.04 -2.90 17.45
N PHE A 130 9.89 -2.25 16.29
CA PHE A 130 10.67 -1.07 15.91
C PHE A 130 9.98 0.24 16.31
N GLY A 131 8.69 0.17 16.68
CA GLY A 131 7.90 1.33 17.04
C GLY A 131 8.30 1.93 18.37
N LYS A 132 7.80 3.13 18.61
CA LYS A 132 7.88 3.85 19.88
C LYS A 132 6.54 4.47 20.21
N ASP A 133 6.41 4.89 21.46
CA ASP A 133 5.28 5.71 21.89
C ASP A 133 5.27 7.04 21.13
N CYS A 134 4.16 7.31 20.46
CA CYS A 134 3.89 8.51 19.70
C CYS A 134 2.67 9.20 20.30
N LYS A 135 2.74 10.54 20.43
CA LYS A 135 1.60 11.35 20.86
C LYS A 135 0.63 11.48 19.68
N ASP A 136 -0.57 10.95 19.82
CA ASP A 136 -1.60 11.12 18.79
C ASP A 136 -2.07 12.58 18.79
N PRO A 137 -2.10 13.26 17.62
CA PRO A 137 -2.67 14.60 17.49
C PRO A 137 -4.12 14.72 17.98
N SER A 138 -4.87 13.62 17.99
CA SER A 138 -6.25 13.52 18.49
C SER A 138 -6.32 13.30 20.01
N GLY A 139 -5.16 13.17 20.67
CA GLY A 139 -5.03 12.90 22.10
C GLY A 139 -4.61 11.46 22.40
N GLY A 140 -3.85 11.30 23.48
CA GLY A 140 -3.35 9.99 23.92
C GLY A 140 -1.97 9.62 23.37
N ILE A 141 -1.56 8.39 23.67
CA ILE A 141 -0.29 7.79 23.24
C ILE A 141 -0.61 6.48 22.52
N GLU A 142 0.01 6.26 21.38
CA GLU A 142 -0.07 4.98 20.65
C GLU A 142 1.30 4.57 20.10
N LEU A 143 1.43 3.29 19.75
CA LEU A 143 2.65 2.77 19.14
C LEU A 143 2.74 3.20 17.66
N GLY A 144 3.87 3.80 17.27
CA GLY A 144 4.08 4.28 15.91
C GLY A 144 5.53 4.24 15.44
N LEU A 145 5.72 4.38 14.13
CA LEU A 145 7.04 4.46 13.49
C LEU A 145 7.20 5.80 12.75
N THR A 146 8.16 6.62 13.16
CA THR A 146 8.59 7.78 12.36
C THR A 146 9.47 7.32 11.20
N ALA A 147 9.92 8.26 10.36
CA ALA A 147 10.87 7.97 9.28
C ALA A 147 12.12 7.22 9.78
N LYS A 148 12.61 7.53 10.99
CA LYS A 148 13.78 6.87 11.58
C LYS A 148 13.50 5.40 11.93
N GLU A 149 12.38 5.11 12.56
CA GLU A 149 12.01 3.73 12.93
C GLU A 149 11.68 2.89 11.68
N ILE A 150 11.05 3.50 10.67
CA ILE A 150 10.84 2.87 9.36
C ILE A 150 12.18 2.50 8.70
N ASP A 151 13.16 3.42 8.68
CA ASP A 151 14.49 3.14 8.12
C ASP A 151 15.20 1.99 8.86
N ALA A 152 15.09 1.96 10.19
CA ALA A 152 15.62 0.86 11.01
C ALA A 152 14.96 -0.49 10.70
N PHE A 153 13.62 -0.53 10.64
CA PHE A 153 12.86 -1.71 10.23
C PHE A 153 13.30 -2.19 8.84
N MET A 154 13.49 -1.24 7.91
CA MET A 154 13.87 -1.54 6.55
C MET A 154 15.27 -2.12 6.43
N LYS A 155 16.25 -1.52 7.12
CA LYS A 155 17.62 -2.05 7.19
C LYS A 155 17.63 -3.45 7.79
N ALA A 156 16.81 -3.70 8.81
CA ALA A 156 16.70 -5.02 9.41
C ALA A 156 16.09 -6.07 8.46
N ASN A 157 15.13 -5.69 7.60
CA ASN A 157 14.57 -6.58 6.59
C ASN A 157 15.59 -6.90 5.49
N ILE A 158 16.30 -5.90 4.97
CA ILE A 158 17.36 -6.10 3.99
C ILE A 158 18.44 -7.04 4.55
N LYS A 159 18.87 -6.80 5.79
CA LYS A 159 19.84 -7.69 6.46
C LYS A 159 19.32 -9.13 6.59
N ARG A 160 18.03 -9.30 6.88
CA ARG A 160 17.37 -10.61 6.99
C ARG A 160 17.26 -11.31 5.62
N ASP A 161 17.10 -10.55 4.55
CA ASP A 161 17.04 -11.11 3.19
C ASP A 161 18.40 -11.59 2.69
N GLY A 162 19.51 -11.04 3.20
CA GLY A 162 20.86 -11.50 2.89
C GLY A 162 21.10 -11.56 1.38
N ASP A 163 21.59 -12.69 0.89
CA ASP A 163 21.90 -12.92 -0.54
C ASP A 163 20.66 -12.94 -1.44
N ALA A 164 19.45 -13.07 -0.88
CA ALA A 164 18.20 -12.91 -1.64
C ALA A 164 17.84 -11.43 -1.91
N THR A 165 18.58 -10.49 -1.33
CA THR A 165 18.35 -9.06 -1.55
C THR A 165 18.80 -8.65 -2.94
N ARG A 166 17.86 -8.28 -3.81
CA ARG A 166 18.20 -7.67 -5.11
C ARG A 166 18.72 -6.25 -4.90
N TRP A 167 19.70 -5.84 -5.70
CA TRP A 167 20.39 -4.54 -5.57
C TRP A 167 19.44 -3.32 -5.58
N TYR A 168 18.28 -3.41 -6.23
CA TYR A 168 17.29 -2.33 -6.33
C TYR A 168 16.25 -2.32 -5.20
N TYR A 169 16.23 -3.30 -4.29
CA TYR A 169 15.27 -3.34 -3.17
C TYR A 169 15.34 -2.11 -2.26
N PRO A 170 16.52 -1.60 -1.84
CA PRO A 170 16.60 -0.37 -1.06
C PRO A 170 15.98 0.84 -1.78
N ILE A 171 16.08 0.90 -3.12
CA ILE A 171 15.50 1.99 -3.93
C ILE A 171 13.97 1.91 -3.90
N LEU A 172 13.40 0.73 -4.14
CA LEU A 172 11.95 0.55 -4.12
C LEU A 172 11.34 0.69 -2.72
N MET A 173 12.09 0.36 -1.66
CA MET A 173 11.62 0.49 -0.28
C MET A 173 11.66 1.95 0.22
N LYS A 174 12.58 2.78 -0.31
CA LYS A 174 12.52 4.24 -0.16
C LYS A 174 11.30 4.87 -0.86
N GLY A 175 10.64 4.13 -1.74
CA GLY A 175 9.39 4.56 -2.38
C GLY A 175 8.16 4.31 -1.51
N GLU A 176 7.93 3.08 -1.05
CA GLU A 176 6.64 2.69 -0.44
C GLU A 176 6.42 3.21 0.97
N TRP A 177 7.34 2.94 1.90
CA TRP A 177 7.12 3.29 3.31
C TRP A 177 7.13 4.79 3.57
N PRO A 178 8.02 5.59 2.96
CA PRO A 178 7.94 7.04 3.08
C PRO A 178 6.67 7.62 2.45
N VAL A 179 6.15 7.03 1.37
CA VAL A 179 4.86 7.45 0.78
C VAL A 179 3.70 7.07 1.68
N LEU A 180 3.69 5.87 2.25
CA LEU A 180 2.70 5.48 3.26
C LEU A 180 2.76 6.42 4.46
N LEU A 181 3.95 6.73 4.99
CA LEU A 181 4.14 7.71 6.07
C LEU A 181 3.64 9.10 5.65
N LYS A 182 3.84 9.51 4.40
CA LYS A 182 3.34 10.80 3.94
C LYS A 182 1.80 10.85 3.91
N ILE A 183 1.15 9.78 3.43
CA ILE A 183 -0.31 9.74 3.24
C ILE A 183 -1.04 9.40 4.54
N LEU A 184 -0.62 8.32 5.20
CA LEU A 184 -1.22 7.79 6.43
C LEU A 184 -0.51 8.29 7.69
N GLY A 185 0.54 9.09 7.60
CA GLY A 185 1.19 9.61 8.79
C GLY A 185 0.25 10.46 9.63
N LYS A 186 0.34 10.31 10.95
CA LYS A 186 -0.20 11.25 11.93
C LYS A 186 0.90 12.20 12.36
N GLY A 187 0.53 13.43 12.71
CA GLY A 187 1.48 14.49 13.08
C GLY A 187 2.26 15.03 11.88
N ASP A 188 3.23 15.90 12.16
CA ASP A 188 3.93 16.69 11.15
C ASP A 188 5.46 16.71 11.36
N GLY A 189 6.17 17.07 10.30
CA GLY A 189 7.64 17.13 10.29
C GLY A 189 8.27 15.81 10.74
N GLU A 190 9.34 15.91 11.53
CA GLU A 190 10.07 14.76 12.08
C GLU A 190 9.27 13.95 13.11
N ALA A 191 8.21 14.54 13.68
CA ALA A 191 7.30 13.85 14.59
C ALA A 191 6.23 13.03 13.85
N ARG A 192 6.13 13.17 12.52
CA ARG A 192 5.19 12.38 11.72
C ARG A 192 5.48 10.90 11.85
N TYR A 193 4.45 10.10 12.13
CA TYR A 193 4.58 8.67 12.36
C TYR A 193 3.45 7.86 11.72
N LEU A 194 3.73 6.60 11.38
CA LEU A 194 2.73 5.59 11.01
C LEU A 194 2.27 4.85 12.26
N SER A 195 0.97 4.89 12.55
CA SER A 195 0.38 4.09 13.64
C SER A 195 0.44 2.60 13.28
N VAL A 196 0.93 1.76 14.21
CA VAL A 196 0.97 0.31 14.03
C VAL A 196 -0.44 -0.27 13.89
N ALA A 197 -1.41 0.27 14.64
CA ALA A 197 -2.80 -0.14 14.56
C ALA A 197 -3.39 0.12 13.17
N GLU A 198 -3.11 1.30 12.60
CA GLU A 198 -3.59 1.64 11.25
C GLU A 198 -2.89 0.86 10.14
N VAL A 199 -1.62 0.50 10.33
CA VAL A 199 -0.95 -0.45 9.45
C VAL A 199 -1.65 -1.81 9.51
N ARG A 200 -2.00 -2.30 10.71
CA ARG A 200 -2.76 -3.56 10.84
C ARG A 200 -4.10 -3.48 10.12
N THR A 201 -4.90 -2.46 10.36
CA THR A 201 -6.19 -2.25 9.69
C THR A 201 -6.03 -2.15 8.16
N LEU A 202 -4.99 -1.47 7.68
CA LEU A 202 -4.73 -1.36 6.24
C LEU A 202 -4.44 -2.72 5.59
N PHE A 203 -3.60 -3.56 6.20
CA PHE A 203 -3.20 -4.83 5.62
C PHE A 203 -4.24 -5.93 5.84
N VAL A 204 -4.74 -6.08 7.07
CA VAL A 204 -5.65 -7.17 7.47
C VAL A 204 -7.08 -6.88 7.03
N GLU A 205 -7.60 -5.70 7.38
CA GLU A 205 -8.99 -5.34 7.09
C GLU A 205 -9.16 -4.68 5.72
N ARG A 206 -8.07 -4.32 5.04
CA ARG A 206 -8.08 -3.55 3.79
C ARG A 206 -8.93 -2.28 3.92
N ARG A 207 -8.82 -1.57 5.05
CA ARG A 207 -9.54 -0.32 5.31
C ARG A 207 -8.58 0.85 5.42
N LEU A 208 -9.03 2.01 4.96
CA LEU A 208 -8.34 3.28 5.19
C LEU A 208 -8.82 3.89 6.51
N PRO A 209 -7.94 4.54 7.29
CA PRO A 209 -8.36 5.27 8.48
C PRO A 209 -9.38 6.37 8.17
N GLU A 210 -10.26 6.67 9.12
CA GLU A 210 -11.38 7.61 8.93
C GLU A 210 -10.95 9.00 8.45
N ARG A 211 -9.84 9.53 9.00
CA ARG A 211 -9.31 10.84 8.57
C ARG A 211 -8.92 10.88 7.10
N ILE A 212 -8.59 9.73 6.52
CA ILE A 212 -8.21 9.60 5.10
C ILE A 212 -9.48 9.49 4.28
N THR A 213 -10.42 8.62 4.67
CA THR A 213 -11.70 8.49 3.97
C THR A 213 -12.52 9.77 3.96
N ALA A 214 -12.41 10.61 5.00
CA ALA A 214 -13.04 11.93 5.07
C ALA A 214 -12.57 12.91 3.98
N ARG A 215 -11.38 12.68 3.39
CA ARG A 215 -10.83 13.48 2.28
C ARG A 215 -11.23 12.96 0.92
N LEU A 216 -11.72 11.72 0.87
CA LEU A 216 -12.07 11.05 -0.37
C LEU A 216 -13.54 11.35 -0.73
N PRO A 217 -13.88 11.38 -2.04
CA PRO A 217 -15.27 11.36 -2.44
C PRO A 217 -15.93 10.09 -1.90
N LYS A 218 -17.25 10.11 -1.70
CA LYS A 218 -17.99 8.90 -1.32
C LYS A 218 -17.70 7.79 -2.34
N PRO A 219 -17.57 6.53 -1.90
CA PRO A 219 -17.48 5.39 -2.80
C PRO A 219 -18.62 5.45 -3.81
N ALA A 220 -18.36 5.05 -5.05
CA ALA A 220 -19.45 4.87 -5.99
C ALA A 220 -20.40 3.84 -5.37
N ALA A 221 -21.66 4.22 -5.14
CA ALA A 221 -22.66 3.28 -4.64
C ALA A 221 -22.65 2.08 -5.59
N GLY A 222 -22.41 0.89 -5.05
CA GLY A 222 -22.27 -0.33 -5.82
C GLY A 222 -23.39 -0.45 -6.84
N ARG A 223 -23.02 -0.54 -8.11
CA ARG A 223 -23.89 -1.11 -9.15
C ARG A 223 -23.57 -2.58 -9.24
#